data_AF-A0A7Y4WWX7-F1
#
_entry.id   AF-A0A7Y4WWX7-F1
#
_cell.length_a   1.000
_cell.length_b   1.000
_cell.length_c   1.000
_cell.angle_alpha   90.00
_cell.angle_beta   90.00
_cell.angle_gamma   90.00
#
_symmetry.space_group_name_H-M   'P 1'
#
loop_
_entity.id
_entity.type
_entity.pdbx_description
1 polymer ?
#
loop_
_entity_poly.entity_id
_entity_poly.type
_entity_poly.pdbx_seq_one_letter_code
_entity_poly.pdbx_strand_id
1 'polypeptide(L)'
;MRWIVRLLVFAAALFFGIGATAVGLEVRPYMTLRDIEVEELNPVRAGIAPDPEGIHVMYAGTVQITNKEQYLKFIIHNGGDEPLNYTGYSADHSFPLIRANESDLPDTYRCSRGTSRYTILPNRSVELHVSLDEFRSRPPKNSSISVGFNLRPVSAPEHSIHYSEPFPLPESFRRAISPQ
;
A
#
# COMPACT_ATOMS: atom_id res chain seq x y z
N MET A 1 -13.09 31.03 64.19
CA MET A 1 -12.55 29.91 63.40
C MET A 1 -13.64 28.90 63.00
N ARG A 2 -14.57 29.25 62.09
CA ARG A 2 -15.59 28.31 61.55
C ARG A 2 -15.88 28.46 60.04
N TRP A 3 -15.17 29.35 59.35
CA TRP A 3 -15.43 29.65 57.93
C TRP A 3 -14.47 28.93 56.97
N ILE A 4 -13.23 28.63 57.39
CA ILE A 4 -12.23 27.94 56.55
C ILE A 4 -12.60 26.47 56.30
N VAL A 5 -13.29 25.81 57.24
CA VAL A 5 -13.68 24.39 57.12
C VAL A 5 -14.77 24.19 56.06
N ARG A 6 -15.61 25.19 55.77
CA ARG A 6 -16.67 25.08 54.75
C ARG A 6 -16.14 25.20 53.32
N LEU A 7 -15.04 25.93 53.11
CA LEU A 7 -14.37 26.04 51.81
C LEU A 7 -13.67 24.73 51.40
N LEU A 8 -13.13 24.00 52.37
CA LEU A 8 -12.44 22.72 52.11
C LEU A 8 -13.38 21.60 51.68
N VAL A 9 -14.62 21.57 52.19
CA VAL A 9 -15.60 20.53 51.81
C VAL A 9 -16.18 20.76 50.41
N PHE A 10 -16.31 22.03 49.98
CA PHE A 10 -16.74 22.34 48.60
C PHE A 10 -15.64 22.09 47.56
N ALA A 11 -14.37 22.27 47.91
CA ALA A 11 -13.25 21.96 47.02
C ALA A 11 -13.08 20.45 46.81
N ALA A 12 -13.37 19.61 47.82
CA ALA A 12 -13.30 18.16 47.68
C ALA A 12 -14.37 17.57 46.75
N ALA A 13 -15.57 18.15 46.69
CA ALA A 13 -16.64 17.67 45.80
C ALA A 13 -16.41 17.98 44.32
N LEU A 14 -15.56 18.96 43.99
CA LEU A 14 -15.18 19.31 42.62
C LEU A 14 -14.07 18.41 42.04
N PHE A 15 -13.32 17.69 42.88
CA PHE A 15 -12.25 16.79 42.42
C PHE A 15 -12.70 15.33 42.21
N PHE A 16 -13.88 14.92 42.68
CA PHE A 16 -14.40 13.55 42.52
C PHE A 16 -15.59 13.43 41.54
N GLY A 17 -15.90 14.51 40.80
CA GLY A 17 -17.14 14.65 40.03
C GLY A 17 -17.01 14.84 38.51
N ILE A 18 -15.91 14.41 37.88
CA ILE A 18 -15.79 14.28 36.43
C ILE A 18 -15.01 12.97 36.22
N GLY A 19 -15.63 11.85 35.87
CA GLY A 19 -16.47 11.72 34.68
C GLY A 19 -15.57 11.20 33.56
N ALA A 20 -15.49 9.87 33.48
CA ALA A 20 -14.70 9.10 32.54
C ALA A 20 -14.76 9.64 31.11
N THR A 21 -13.60 9.82 30.48
CA THR A 21 -13.33 9.50 29.06
C THR A 21 -11.88 9.80 28.71
N ALA A 22 -11.27 8.86 27.97
CA ALA A 22 -10.03 9.00 27.19
C ALA A 22 -8.74 9.18 28.03
N VAL A 23 -7.70 8.35 27.97
CA VAL A 23 -7.28 7.32 27.04
C VAL A 23 -6.47 6.35 27.91
N GLY A 24 -6.79 5.06 27.87
CA GLY A 24 -5.88 4.06 28.40
C GLY A 24 -4.55 4.22 27.68
N LEU A 25 -3.52 4.67 28.40
CA LEU A 25 -2.13 4.38 28.06
C LEU A 25 -1.95 2.85 28.21
N GLU A 26 -2.59 2.08 27.34
CA GLU A 26 -2.00 0.83 26.89
C GLU A 26 -0.76 1.25 26.11
N VAL A 27 0.37 1.22 26.80
CA VAL A 27 1.67 0.98 26.20
C VAL A 27 1.52 -0.37 25.49
N ARG A 28 0.99 -0.35 24.26
CA ARG A 28 1.09 -1.49 23.39
C ARG A 28 2.57 -1.63 23.09
N PRO A 29 3.16 -2.80 23.40
CA PRO A 29 4.57 -3.01 23.24
C PRO A 29 4.93 -2.71 21.79
N TYR A 30 6.10 -2.12 21.59
CA TYR A 30 6.81 -2.20 20.33
C TYR A 30 6.56 -3.59 19.77
N MET A 31 5.79 -3.66 18.69
CA MET A 31 5.75 -4.84 17.86
C MET A 31 7.17 -4.88 17.31
N THR A 32 8.01 -5.64 18.02
CA THR A 32 9.18 -6.25 17.42
C THR A 32 8.66 -6.79 16.10
N LEU A 33 9.13 -6.22 14.99
CA LEU A 33 9.17 -6.97 13.76
C LEU A 33 9.79 -8.29 14.17
N ARG A 34 8.97 -9.34 14.28
CA ARG A 34 9.52 -10.67 14.14
C ARG A 34 10.20 -10.57 12.79
N ASP A 35 11.53 -10.61 12.80
CA ASP A 35 12.27 -11.10 11.66
C ASP A 35 11.56 -12.39 11.31
N ILE A 36 10.71 -12.31 10.29
CA ILE A 36 10.30 -13.49 9.57
C ILE A 36 11.65 -13.95 9.04
N GLU A 37 12.23 -14.96 9.68
CA GLU A 37 13.17 -15.83 8.99
C GLU A 37 12.42 -16.29 7.75
N VAL A 38 12.61 -15.53 6.66
CA VAL A 38 12.36 -16.01 5.33
C VAL A 38 13.29 -17.20 5.28
N GLU A 39 12.73 -18.40 5.42
CA GLU A 39 13.42 -19.64 5.13
C GLU A 39 14.11 -19.39 3.80
N GLU A 40 15.44 -19.27 3.88
CA GLU A 40 16.28 -18.89 2.76
C GLU A 40 16.11 -20.03 1.77
N LEU A 41 15.15 -19.87 0.85
CA LEU A 41 14.89 -20.81 -0.22
C LEU A 41 16.20 -20.86 -1.00
N ASN A 42 16.96 -21.91 -0.68
CA ASN A 42 18.28 -22.18 -1.22
C ASN A 42 18.18 -21.99 -2.73
N PRO A 43 18.76 -20.91 -3.32
CA PRO A 43 18.58 -20.67 -4.73
C PRO A 43 19.29 -21.81 -5.43
N VAL A 44 18.49 -22.74 -5.96
CA VAL A 44 18.93 -23.63 -7.04
C VAL A 44 19.65 -22.70 -8.00
N ARG A 45 20.94 -22.95 -8.25
CA ARG A 45 21.80 -22.17 -9.15
C ARG A 45 21.19 -22.13 -10.56
N ALA A 46 20.15 -21.34 -10.74
CA ALA A 46 19.84 -20.67 -11.98
C ALA A 46 20.94 -19.61 -12.11
N GLY A 47 21.64 -19.59 -13.25
CA GLY A 47 22.67 -18.60 -13.51
C GLY A 47 22.18 -17.22 -13.08
N ILE A 48 23.00 -16.51 -12.30
CA ILE A 48 22.67 -15.19 -11.76
C ILE A 48 22.28 -14.32 -12.95
N ALA A 49 20.97 -14.13 -13.15
CA ALA A 49 20.50 -13.15 -14.10
C ALA A 49 21.02 -11.80 -13.59
N PRO A 50 21.68 -10.98 -14.43
CA PRO A 50 22.09 -9.66 -14.01
C PRO A 50 20.86 -8.90 -13.50
N ASP A 51 21.02 -8.22 -12.36
CA ASP A 51 19.97 -7.36 -11.84
C ASP A 51 19.61 -6.32 -12.91
N PRO A 52 18.31 -6.13 -13.22
CA PRO A 52 17.91 -5.32 -14.35
C PRO A 52 18.12 -3.83 -14.05
N GLU A 53 18.84 -3.13 -14.92
CA GLU A 53 19.13 -1.70 -14.75
C GLU A 53 17.86 -0.83 -14.77
N GLY A 54 17.75 0.13 -13.85
CA GLY A 54 16.63 1.06 -13.78
C GLY A 54 15.41 0.54 -13.00
N ILE A 55 14.25 1.17 -13.21
CA ILE A 55 13.05 0.92 -12.42
C ILE A 55 12.14 -0.06 -13.14
N HIS A 56 11.88 -1.22 -12.54
CA HIS A 56 11.05 -2.28 -13.13
C HIS A 56 9.83 -2.57 -12.29
N VAL A 57 8.66 -2.68 -12.93
CA VAL A 57 7.41 -3.10 -12.30
C VAL A 57 6.99 -4.42 -12.93
N MET A 58 6.90 -5.47 -12.14
CA MET A 58 6.64 -6.83 -12.62
C MET A 58 5.38 -7.38 -11.99
N TYR A 59 4.49 -7.95 -12.80
CA TYR A 59 3.36 -8.72 -12.29
C TYR A 59 3.85 -10.09 -11.79
N ALA A 60 3.67 -10.37 -10.50
CA ALA A 60 4.17 -11.58 -9.84
C ALA A 60 3.06 -12.58 -9.50
N GLY A 61 1.88 -12.41 -10.07
CA GLY A 61 0.76 -13.35 -9.94
C GLY A 61 -0.41 -12.80 -9.14
N THR A 62 -1.40 -13.65 -8.91
CA THR A 62 -2.62 -13.32 -8.16
C THR A 62 -2.69 -14.16 -6.91
N VAL A 63 -3.03 -13.53 -5.79
CA VAL A 63 -3.24 -14.19 -4.51
C VAL A 63 -4.71 -14.13 -4.14
N GLN A 64 -5.24 -15.26 -3.66
CA GLN A 64 -6.58 -15.38 -3.13
C GLN A 64 -6.47 -15.76 -1.65
N ILE A 65 -6.84 -14.85 -0.75
CA ILE A 65 -6.88 -15.11 0.69
C ILE A 65 -8.21 -15.78 1.04
N THR A 66 -9.32 -15.23 0.52
CA THR A 66 -10.67 -15.78 0.69
C THR A 66 -11.47 -15.63 -0.61
N ASN A 67 -12.71 -16.13 -0.64
CA ASN A 67 -13.61 -15.91 -1.78
C ASN A 67 -13.97 -14.43 -2.02
N LYS A 68 -13.71 -13.54 -1.05
CA LYS A 68 -14.01 -12.11 -1.12
C LYS A 68 -12.76 -11.23 -1.14
N GLU A 69 -11.59 -11.82 -0.91
CA GLU A 69 -10.34 -11.10 -0.75
C GLU A 69 -9.30 -11.70 -1.69
N GLN A 70 -9.06 -10.97 -2.77
CA GLN A 70 -8.15 -11.33 -3.84
C GLN A 70 -7.37 -10.07 -4.25
N TYR A 71 -6.09 -10.21 -4.53
CA TYR A 71 -5.25 -9.11 -5.00
C TYR A 71 -4.25 -9.59 -6.06
N LEU A 72 -3.87 -8.67 -6.94
CA LEU A 72 -2.75 -8.83 -7.85
C LEU A 72 -1.47 -8.45 -7.11
N LYS A 73 -0.42 -9.25 -7.27
CA LYS A 73 0.89 -9.01 -6.68
C LYS A 73 1.82 -8.40 -7.71
N PHE A 74 2.52 -7.35 -7.33
CA PHE A 74 3.53 -6.68 -8.12
C PHE A 74 4.84 -6.59 -7.36
N ILE A 75 5.95 -6.77 -8.07
CA ILE A 75 7.29 -6.53 -7.55
C ILE A 75 7.83 -5.30 -8.25
N ILE A 76 8.23 -4.30 -7.46
CA ILE A 76 8.93 -3.12 -7.96
C ILE A 76 10.40 -3.28 -7.60
N HIS A 77 11.26 -3.35 -8.61
CA HIS A 77 12.70 -3.40 -8.45
C HIS A 77 13.31 -2.03 -8.76
N ASN A 78 14.15 -1.54 -7.85
CA ASN A 78 14.97 -0.36 -8.06
C ASN A 78 16.39 -0.81 -8.45
N GLY A 79 16.67 -0.95 -9.73
CA GLY A 79 18.02 -1.19 -10.26
C GLY A 79 18.83 0.10 -10.47
N GLY A 80 18.40 1.22 -9.88
CA GLY A 80 19.14 2.48 -9.84
C GLY A 80 20.12 2.56 -8.67
N ASP A 81 20.93 3.62 -8.66
CA ASP A 81 21.91 3.92 -7.62
C ASP A 81 21.36 4.81 -6.49
N GLU A 82 20.16 5.37 -6.65
CA GLU A 82 19.49 6.20 -5.66
C GLU A 82 18.16 5.59 -5.16
N PRO A 83 17.70 5.92 -3.93
CA PRO A 83 16.43 5.43 -3.44
C PRO A 83 15.23 6.00 -4.23
N LEU A 84 14.18 5.19 -4.37
CA LEU A 84 12.90 5.59 -4.97
C LEU A 84 11.85 5.82 -3.91
N ASN A 85 11.11 6.92 -4.02
CA ASN A 85 9.90 7.14 -3.26
C ASN A 85 8.68 6.68 -4.06
N TYR A 86 7.86 5.83 -3.45
CA TYR A 86 6.52 5.54 -3.91
C TYR A 86 5.50 6.44 -3.23
N THR A 87 4.51 6.90 -4.01
CA THR A 87 3.37 7.66 -3.49
C THR A 87 2.06 6.99 -3.91
N GLY A 88 1.44 6.26 -2.97
CA GLY A 88 0.18 5.53 -3.24
C GLY A 88 -1.06 6.40 -3.36
N TYR A 89 -1.08 7.58 -2.75
CA TYR A 89 -2.17 8.53 -2.88
C TYR A 89 -1.65 9.97 -2.93
N SER A 90 -2.16 10.76 -3.88
CA SER A 90 -2.01 12.21 -3.91
C SER A 90 -3.36 12.86 -4.23
N ALA A 91 -3.55 14.12 -3.83
CA ALA A 91 -4.77 14.86 -4.14
C ALA A 91 -4.98 15.05 -5.66
N ASP A 92 -3.87 15.04 -6.41
CA ASP A 92 -3.82 15.33 -7.84
C ASP A 92 -3.94 14.06 -8.70
N HIS A 93 -3.61 12.88 -8.15
CA HIS A 93 -3.63 11.60 -8.86
C HIS A 93 -3.91 10.40 -7.92
N SER A 94 -4.83 9.52 -8.33
CA SER A 94 -5.07 8.20 -7.71
C SER A 94 -4.13 7.14 -8.28
N PHE A 95 -3.50 6.35 -7.41
CA PHE A 95 -2.64 5.22 -7.80
C PHE A 95 -3.07 3.93 -7.08
N PRO A 96 -2.94 2.76 -7.71
CA PRO A 96 -2.28 2.53 -9.01
C PRO A 96 -3.14 2.93 -10.23
N LEU A 97 -2.49 3.25 -11.35
CA LEU A 97 -3.18 3.52 -12.63
C LEU A 97 -3.33 2.23 -13.42
N ILE A 98 -4.54 1.93 -13.91
CA ILE A 98 -4.81 0.68 -14.62
C ILE A 98 -5.14 0.99 -16.08
N ARG A 99 -4.35 0.41 -16.99
CA ARG A 99 -4.57 0.45 -18.44
C ARG A 99 -5.08 -0.87 -18.97
N ALA A 100 -6.00 -0.82 -19.91
CA ALA A 100 -6.44 -1.94 -20.72
C ALA A 100 -6.15 -1.65 -22.19
N ASN A 101 -5.33 -2.49 -22.83
CA ASN A 101 -4.86 -2.27 -24.21
C ASN A 101 -4.28 -0.85 -24.39
N GLU A 102 -3.38 -0.45 -23.49
CA GLU A 102 -2.71 0.85 -23.48
C GLU A 102 -3.61 2.08 -23.24
N SER A 103 -4.93 1.88 -23.09
CA SER A 103 -5.88 2.94 -22.76
C SER A 103 -6.16 2.95 -21.26
N ASP A 104 -6.15 4.13 -20.64
CA ASP A 104 -6.54 4.28 -19.23
C ASP A 104 -8.00 3.85 -19.06
N LEU A 105 -8.29 3.09 -18.00
CA LEU A 105 -9.68 2.81 -17.63
C LEU A 105 -10.34 4.10 -17.11
N PRO A 106 -11.62 4.38 -17.47
CA PRO A 106 -12.28 5.64 -17.14
C PRO A 106 -12.31 5.88 -15.62
N ASP A 107 -11.77 7.04 -15.22
CA ASP A 107 -11.41 7.37 -13.84
C ASP A 107 -12.39 8.41 -13.26
N THR A 108 -13.40 7.98 -12.47
CA THR A 108 -14.42 8.85 -11.82
C THR A 108 -14.36 9.02 -10.28
N TYR A 109 -13.59 8.21 -9.52
CA TYR A 109 -13.49 8.11 -8.05
C TYR A 109 -12.13 7.58 -7.53
N ARG A 110 -11.55 8.37 -6.63
CA ARG A 110 -10.19 8.32 -6.09
C ARG A 110 -9.93 7.07 -5.23
N CYS A 111 -8.72 6.49 -5.30
CA CYS A 111 -8.20 5.58 -4.28
C CYS A 111 -8.34 6.25 -2.90
N SER A 112 -9.19 5.73 -2.03
CA SER A 112 -9.47 6.33 -0.71
C SER A 112 -8.66 5.70 0.43
N ARG A 113 -7.90 4.63 0.15
CA ARG A 113 -7.29 3.78 1.19
C ARG A 113 -5.78 3.49 1.04
N GLY A 114 -5.12 3.97 -0.02
CA GLY A 114 -3.69 3.72 -0.29
C GLY A 114 -2.73 4.70 0.42
N THR A 115 -2.65 4.69 1.75
CA THR A 115 -1.86 5.66 2.54
C THR A 115 -0.39 5.32 2.78
N SER A 116 0.23 4.36 2.09
CA SER A 116 1.66 4.08 2.30
C SER A 116 2.54 4.85 1.31
N ARG A 117 3.22 5.88 1.80
CA ARG A 117 4.49 6.34 1.23
C ARG A 117 5.57 5.38 1.71
N TYR A 118 6.42 4.89 0.82
CA TYR A 118 7.56 4.08 1.21
C TYR A 118 8.75 4.37 0.30
N THR A 119 9.95 4.06 0.80
CA THR A 119 11.20 4.23 0.07
C THR A 119 11.79 2.87 -0.30
N ILE A 120 12.08 2.66 -1.58
CA ILE A 120 12.78 1.49 -2.11
C ILE A 120 14.26 1.84 -2.23
N LEU A 121 15.12 1.14 -1.51
CA LEU A 121 16.56 1.38 -1.59
C LEU A 121 17.15 0.91 -2.93
N PRO A 122 18.34 1.40 -3.32
CA PRO A 122 19.08 0.91 -4.48
C PRO A 122 19.27 -0.61 -4.48
N ASN A 123 19.10 -1.23 -5.64
CA ASN A 123 19.17 -2.67 -5.90
C ASN A 123 18.26 -3.51 -4.98
N ARG A 124 17.16 -2.92 -4.49
CA ARG A 124 16.15 -3.61 -3.68
C ARG A 124 14.82 -3.68 -4.41
N SER A 125 14.03 -4.65 -3.96
CA SER A 125 12.69 -4.86 -4.46
C SER A 125 11.68 -4.73 -3.32
N VAL A 126 10.47 -4.30 -3.66
CA VAL A 126 9.32 -4.28 -2.76
C VAL A 126 8.15 -4.99 -3.41
N GLU A 127 7.33 -5.65 -2.60
CA GLU A 127 6.08 -6.24 -3.03
C GLU A 127 4.92 -5.27 -2.77
N LEU A 128 4.12 -4.99 -3.79
CA LEU A 128 2.87 -4.26 -3.70
C LEU A 128 1.69 -5.10 -4.16
N HIS A 129 0.52 -4.76 -3.61
CA HIS A 129 -0.73 -5.43 -3.92
C HIS A 129 -1.73 -4.45 -4.52
N VAL A 130 -2.51 -4.94 -5.49
CA VAL A 130 -3.63 -4.22 -6.09
C VAL A 130 -4.88 -5.05 -5.92
N SER A 131 -5.78 -4.58 -5.06
CA SER A 131 -7.02 -5.26 -4.70
C SER A 131 -8.11 -5.06 -5.75
N LEU A 132 -9.19 -5.83 -5.62
CA LEU A 132 -10.33 -5.78 -6.54
C LEU A 132 -11.01 -4.41 -6.59
N ASP A 133 -11.02 -3.67 -5.49
CA ASP A 133 -11.64 -2.34 -5.37
C ASP A 133 -10.86 -1.23 -6.09
N GLU A 134 -9.61 -1.48 -6.48
CA GLU A 134 -8.84 -0.60 -7.37
C GLU A 134 -9.36 -0.68 -8.83
N PHE A 135 -10.12 -1.73 -9.17
CA PHE A 135 -10.77 -1.88 -10.48
C PHE A 135 -12.22 -1.38 -10.42
N ARG A 136 -12.48 -0.26 -11.10
CA ARG A 136 -13.82 0.36 -11.16
C ARG A 136 -14.81 -0.39 -12.03
N SER A 137 -14.30 -0.90 -13.15
CA SER A 137 -15.08 -1.66 -14.10
C SER A 137 -14.30 -2.89 -14.49
N ARG A 138 -15.04 -3.95 -14.82
CA ARG A 138 -14.43 -5.19 -15.27
C ARG A 138 -13.81 -4.97 -16.65
N PRO A 139 -12.49 -5.18 -16.82
CA PRO A 139 -11.88 -5.06 -18.14
C PRO A 139 -12.44 -6.09 -19.14
N PRO A 140 -12.38 -5.80 -20.45
CA PRO A 140 -12.76 -6.75 -21.50
C PRO A 140 -12.04 -8.10 -21.34
N LYS A 141 -12.69 -9.20 -21.73
CA LYS A 141 -12.15 -10.56 -21.51
C LYS A 141 -10.76 -10.79 -22.13
N ASN A 142 -10.46 -10.10 -23.23
CA ASN A 142 -9.23 -10.29 -24.01
C ASN A 142 -8.31 -9.07 -23.95
N SER A 143 -8.52 -8.15 -23.00
CA SER A 143 -7.62 -7.00 -22.86
C SER A 143 -6.33 -7.40 -22.16
N SER A 144 -5.21 -6.85 -22.63
CA SER A 144 -3.96 -6.87 -21.88
C SER A 144 -3.95 -5.71 -20.87
N ILE A 145 -3.60 -6.01 -19.62
CA ILE A 145 -3.62 -5.07 -18.52
C ILE A 145 -2.20 -4.62 -18.18
N SER A 146 -2.02 -3.32 -17.99
CA SER A 146 -0.80 -2.77 -17.38
C SER A 146 -1.17 -1.96 -16.14
N VAL A 147 -0.38 -2.10 -15.08
CA VAL A 147 -0.59 -1.37 -13.82
C VAL A 147 0.59 -0.43 -13.59
N GLY A 148 0.28 0.85 -13.42
CA GLY A 148 1.21 1.95 -13.26
C GLY A 148 1.34 2.39 -11.81
N PHE A 149 2.58 2.54 -11.35
CA PHE A 149 2.89 3.06 -10.03
C PHE A 149 3.65 4.37 -10.15
N ASN A 150 3.33 5.33 -9.29
CA ASN A 150 4.06 6.58 -9.19
C ASN A 150 5.31 6.38 -8.35
N LEU A 151 6.45 6.40 -9.04
CA LEU A 151 7.76 6.25 -8.45
C LEU A 151 8.56 7.49 -8.83
N ARG A 152 9.37 7.97 -7.89
CA ARG A 152 10.33 9.02 -8.17
C ARG A 152 11.63 8.73 -7.45
N PRO A 153 12.78 8.99 -8.06
CA PRO A 153 14.00 9.09 -7.29
C PRO A 153 13.92 10.21 -6.26
N VAL A 154 14.60 10.04 -5.11
CA VAL A 154 14.57 11.05 -4.03
C VAL A 154 15.09 12.40 -4.49
N SER A 155 16.08 12.41 -5.38
CA SER A 155 16.68 13.64 -5.93
C SER A 155 15.81 14.34 -6.97
N ALA A 156 14.84 13.64 -7.55
CA ALA A 156 14.05 14.14 -8.66
C ALA A 156 12.85 14.99 -8.18
N PRO A 157 12.64 16.17 -8.79
CA PRO A 157 11.49 17.02 -8.46
C PRO A 157 10.17 16.48 -9.04
N GLU A 158 10.24 15.74 -10.14
CA GLU A 158 9.07 15.26 -10.86
C GLU A 158 8.77 13.79 -10.58
N HIS A 159 7.48 13.45 -10.67
CA HIS A 159 6.97 12.11 -10.53
C HIS A 159 6.92 11.42 -11.90
N SER A 160 7.33 10.16 -11.99
CA SER A 160 7.15 9.33 -13.19
C SER A 160 6.27 8.12 -12.91
N ILE A 161 5.47 7.74 -13.90
CA ILE A 161 4.62 6.54 -13.82
C ILE A 161 5.37 5.39 -14.50
N HIS A 162 5.61 4.33 -13.75
CA HIS A 162 6.22 3.11 -14.25
C HIS A 162 5.16 2.03 -14.35
N TYR A 163 4.91 1.55 -15.57
CA TYR A 163 3.93 0.51 -15.84
C TYR A 163 4.56 -0.87 -15.81
N SER A 164 3.78 -1.85 -15.35
CA SER A 164 4.09 -3.24 -15.59
C SER A 164 4.05 -3.56 -17.08
N GLU A 165 4.81 -4.59 -17.46
CA GLU A 165 4.56 -5.26 -18.75
C GLU A 165 3.07 -5.65 -18.86
N PRO A 166 2.47 -5.56 -20.07
CA PRO A 166 1.09 -5.96 -20.27
C PRO A 166 0.87 -7.44 -19.98
N PHE A 167 -0.14 -7.77 -19.18
CA PHE A 167 -0.47 -9.15 -18.81
C PHE A 167 -1.98 -9.44 -18.93
N PRO A 168 -2.37 -10.70 -19.23
CA PRO A 168 -3.77 -11.09 -19.20
C PRO A 168 -4.27 -11.17 -17.75
N LEU A 169 -5.38 -10.49 -17.45
CA LEU A 169 -5.98 -10.54 -16.12
C LEU A 169 -6.58 -11.94 -15.86
N PRO A 170 -6.24 -12.62 -14.75
CA PRO A 170 -6.80 -13.95 -14.47
C PRO A 170 -8.33 -13.95 -14.41
N GLU A 171 -8.96 -14.97 -14.99
CA GLU A 171 -10.42 -15.00 -15.12
C GLU A 171 -11.15 -15.03 -13.78
N SER A 172 -10.57 -15.66 -12.75
CA SER A 172 -11.10 -15.62 -11.38
C SER A 172 -11.14 -14.20 -10.84
N PHE A 173 -10.01 -13.48 -10.92
CA PHE A 173 -9.88 -12.09 -10.51
C PHE A 173 -10.86 -11.20 -11.27
N ARG A 174 -10.87 -11.31 -12.61
CA ARG A 174 -11.75 -10.52 -13.48
C ARG A 174 -13.23 -10.69 -13.14
N ARG A 175 -13.67 -11.91 -12.82
CA ARG A 175 -15.06 -12.19 -12.41
C ARG A 175 -15.39 -11.61 -11.04
N ALA A 176 -14.43 -11.58 -10.13
CA ALA A 176 -14.60 -11.03 -8.79
C ALA A 176 -14.69 -9.50 -8.78
N ILE A 177 -14.17 -8.81 -9.82
CA ILE A 177 -14.41 -7.37 -10.01
C ILE A 177 -15.92 -7.16 -10.16
N SER A 178 -16.49 -6.50 -9.16
CA SER A 178 -17.90 -6.10 -9.13
C SER A 178 -17.99 -4.69 -9.67
N PRO A 179 -18.79 -4.42 -10.71
CA PRO A 179 -19.07 -3.05 -11.11
C PRO A 179 -19.76 -2.35 -9.94
N GLN A 180 -19.20 -1.22 -9.51
CA GLN A 180 -19.82 -0.34 -8.51
C GLN A 180 -20.87 0.56 -9.16
#